data_AF-A0A821RUH2-F1
#
_entry.id   AF-A0A821RUH2-F1
#
_cell.length_a   1.000
_cell.length_b   1.000
_cell.length_c   1.000
_cell.angle_alpha   90.00
_cell.angle_beta   90.00
_cell.angle_gamma   90.00
#
_symmetry.space_group_name_H-M   'P 1'
#
loop_
_entity.id
_entity.type
_entity.pdbx_description
1 polymer ?
#
loop_
_entity_poly.entity_id
_entity_poly.type
_entity_poly.pdbx_seq_one_letter_code
_entity_poly.pdbx_strand_id
1 'polypeptide(L)'
;MYLTFQIFYFYDIYLSEACRSANYGYGCKESCRHVPGKCNLNATHENESCTCNLGYQPPFCSRLIDQCAINSPCNNATEDCVTDPNNGIAICTCKLGYEREDIIRNCKGSIIKK
;
A
#
# COMPACT_ATOMS: atom_id res chain seq x y z
N MET A 1 30.88 24.59 38.43
CA MET A 1 29.65 24.71 37.62
C MET A 1 29.98 24.59 36.12
N TYR A 2 30.64 23.50 35.73
CA TYR A 2 31.01 23.19 34.32
C TYR A 2 30.61 21.76 33.95
N LEU A 3 30.59 20.84 34.93
CA LEU A 3 30.12 19.47 34.73
C LEU A 3 28.61 19.38 34.44
N THR A 4 27.76 20.21 35.06
CA THR A 4 26.31 20.17 34.78
C THR A 4 26.00 20.66 33.37
N PHE A 5 26.67 21.71 32.90
CA PHE A 5 26.52 22.24 31.53
C PHE A 5 26.94 21.22 30.47
N GLN A 6 28.04 20.50 30.67
CA GLN A 6 28.46 19.44 29.74
C GLN A 6 27.46 18.29 29.70
N ILE A 7 26.89 17.89 30.84
CA ILE A 7 25.90 16.80 30.91
C ILE A 7 24.63 17.16 30.11
N PHE A 8 24.11 18.40 30.21
CA PHE A 8 22.96 18.83 29.39
C PHE A 8 23.27 18.77 27.87
N TYR A 9 24.45 19.24 27.45
CA TYR A 9 24.87 19.14 26.04
C TYR A 9 25.02 17.71 25.52
N PHE A 10 25.34 16.73 26.39
CA PHE A 10 25.39 15.32 26.00
C PHE A 10 24.00 14.66 25.93
N TYR A 11 23.03 15.10 26.75
CA TYR A 11 21.67 14.57 26.70
C TYR A 11 20.89 15.03 25.45
N ASP A 12 21.17 16.22 24.92
CA ASP A 12 20.54 16.71 23.69
C ASP A 12 21.09 16.05 22.41
N ILE A 13 22.26 15.39 22.48
CA ILE A 13 22.82 14.61 21.36
C ILE A 13 22.11 13.25 21.19
N TYR A 14 21.36 12.80 22.20
CA TYR A 14 20.65 11.51 22.20
C TYR A 14 19.28 11.53 21.52
N LEU A 15 18.91 12.60 20.82
CA LEU A 15 17.59 12.74 20.23
C LEU A 15 17.61 13.01 18.72
N SER A 16 18.28 12.15 17.98
CA SER A 16 17.82 11.63 16.67
C SER A 16 18.88 10.67 16.14
N GLU A 17 18.88 9.43 16.61
CA GLU A 17 19.52 8.39 15.80
C GLU A 17 18.69 8.29 14.53
N ALA A 18 19.17 8.95 13.48
CA ALA A 18 18.65 8.76 12.14
C ALA A 18 18.59 7.25 11.90
N CYS A 19 17.39 6.73 11.67
CA CYS A 19 17.21 5.30 11.43
C CYS A 19 18.20 4.83 10.34
N ARG A 20 18.75 3.62 10.46
CA ARG A 20 19.52 3.05 9.33
C ARG A 20 18.69 3.15 8.05
N SER A 21 19.35 3.28 6.89
CA SER A 21 18.77 3.57 5.55
C SER A 21 17.63 2.66 5.04
N ALA A 22 17.15 1.73 5.85
CA ALA A 22 16.03 0.85 5.57
C ALA A 22 14.95 0.81 6.66
N ASN A 23 15.01 1.64 7.71
CA ASN A 23 14.02 1.66 8.79
C ASN A 23 13.45 3.07 9.03
N TYR A 24 12.26 3.14 9.62
CA TYR A 24 11.56 4.40 9.89
C TYR A 24 10.58 4.30 11.07
N GLY A 25 9.91 5.43 11.37
CA GLY A 25 8.90 5.54 12.41
C GLY A 25 9.52 5.74 13.80
N TYR A 26 8.67 5.86 14.82
CA TYR A 26 9.11 6.07 16.19
C TYR A 26 9.99 4.89 16.67
N GLY A 27 11.25 5.17 16.97
CA GLY A 27 12.22 4.14 17.38
C GLY A 27 12.66 3.17 16.29
N CYS A 28 12.53 3.53 15.00
CA CYS A 28 13.06 2.78 13.85
C CYS A 28 12.58 1.32 13.75
N LYS A 29 11.36 1.05 14.21
CA LYS A 29 10.78 -0.31 14.24
C LYS A 29 10.23 -0.78 12.90
N GLU A 30 9.85 0.16 12.04
CA GLU A 30 9.31 -0.15 10.71
C GLU A 30 10.44 -0.29 9.71
N SER A 31 10.31 -1.20 8.73
CA SER A 31 11.35 -1.44 7.72
C SER A 31 10.84 -1.19 6.30
N CYS A 32 11.53 -0.32 5.56
CA CYS A 32 11.32 -0.02 4.15
C CYS A 32 11.54 -1.22 3.22
N ARG A 33 12.19 -2.30 3.68
CA ARG A 33 12.35 -3.53 2.88
C ARG A 33 11.04 -4.29 2.67
N HIS A 34 10.08 -4.10 3.56
CA HIS A 34 8.79 -4.80 3.53
C HIS A 34 7.65 -3.91 3.03
N VAL A 35 7.96 -2.67 2.63
CA VAL A 35 6.97 -1.77 2.05
C VAL A 35 6.84 -2.09 0.56
N PRO A 36 5.63 -2.33 0.04
CA PRO A 36 5.37 -2.51 -1.39
C PRO A 36 5.41 -1.14 -2.09
N GLY A 37 6.60 -0.55 -2.17
CA GLY A 37 6.83 0.78 -2.72
C GLY A 37 8.25 1.29 -2.45
N LYS A 38 8.47 2.58 -2.71
CA LYS A 38 9.71 3.28 -2.38
C LYS A 38 9.47 4.21 -1.19
N CYS A 39 10.18 3.99 -0.09
CA CYS A 39 10.21 4.98 1.00
C CYS A 39 10.90 6.26 0.53
N ASN A 40 10.31 7.40 0.89
CA ASN A 40 10.93 8.72 0.80
C ASN A 40 11.37 9.12 2.22
N LEU A 41 12.61 8.76 2.54
CA LEU A 41 13.24 9.11 3.82
C LEU A 41 13.85 10.50 3.70
N ASN A 42 13.63 11.36 4.70
CA ASN A 42 14.33 12.63 4.79
C ASN A 42 15.75 12.46 5.33
N ALA A 43 16.49 13.57 5.46
CA ALA A 43 17.89 13.55 5.94
C ALA A 43 18.05 13.02 7.37
N THR A 44 16.99 13.01 8.18
CA THR A 44 16.94 12.43 9.54
C THR A 44 16.41 11.00 9.55
N HIS A 45 16.19 10.39 8.39
CA HIS A 45 15.58 9.05 8.22
C HIS A 45 14.22 8.91 8.90
N GLU A 46 13.53 10.02 9.11
CA GLU A 46 12.11 10.03 9.38
C GLU A 46 11.41 9.80 8.03
N ASN A 47 10.54 8.79 7.97
CA ASN A 47 9.79 8.51 6.75
C ASN A 47 8.67 9.54 6.62
N GLU A 48 8.89 10.52 5.75
CA GLU A 48 7.89 11.55 5.46
C GLU A 48 6.74 10.97 4.63
N SER A 49 7.03 10.01 3.75
CA SER A 49 6.03 9.29 2.95
C SER A 49 6.66 8.15 2.13
N CYS A 50 5.84 7.25 1.61
CA CYS A 50 6.21 6.23 0.65
C CYS A 50 5.47 6.46 -0.68
N THR A 51 6.20 6.34 -1.79
CA THR A 51 5.62 6.17 -3.11
C THR A 51 5.23 4.71 -3.27
N CYS A 52 3.93 4.42 -3.16
CA CYS A 52 3.41 3.07 -3.19
C CYS A 52 3.39 2.45 -4.59
N ASN A 53 3.57 1.13 -4.65
CA ASN A 53 3.20 0.36 -5.84
C ASN A 53 1.69 0.51 -6.09
N LEU A 54 1.28 0.25 -7.34
CA LEU A 54 -0.13 0.28 -7.72
C LEU A 54 -0.96 -0.63 -6.79
N GLY A 55 -2.10 -0.10 -6.35
CA GLY A 55 -3.05 -0.81 -5.48
C GLY A 55 -2.71 -0.79 -3.99
N TYR A 56 -1.72 0.01 -3.55
CA TYR A 56 -1.46 0.26 -2.13
C TYR A 56 -1.73 1.71 -1.73
N GLN A 57 -2.28 1.91 -0.53
CA GLN A 57 -2.74 3.20 -0.04
C GLN A 57 -1.55 4.04 0.49
N PRO A 58 -1.37 5.30 0.01
CA PRO A 58 -0.41 6.22 0.60
C PRO A 58 -0.86 6.68 2.00
N PRO A 59 0.05 7.18 2.86
CA PRO A 59 1.47 7.44 2.59
C PRO A 59 2.40 6.29 3.00
N PHE A 60 1.92 5.17 3.56
CA PHE A 60 2.80 4.12 4.11
C PHE A 60 2.70 2.76 3.41
N CYS A 61 1.84 2.64 2.39
CA CYS A 61 1.64 1.41 1.62
C CYS A 61 1.34 0.17 2.47
N SER A 62 0.78 0.36 3.67
CA SER A 62 0.47 -0.69 4.63
C SER A 62 -0.90 -1.33 4.40
N ARG A 63 -1.72 -0.73 3.53
CA ARG A 63 -3.06 -1.21 3.20
C ARG A 63 -3.21 -1.30 1.69
N LEU A 64 -3.91 -2.33 1.24
CA LEU A 64 -4.37 -2.41 -0.13
C LEU A 64 -5.52 -1.45 -0.36
N ILE A 65 -5.55 -0.90 -1.56
CA ILE A 65 -6.66 -0.11 -2.07
C ILE A 65 -7.76 -1.10 -2.47
N ASP A 66 -8.97 -0.89 -1.94
CA ASP A 66 -10.14 -1.54 -2.49
C ASP A 66 -10.57 -0.83 -3.77
N GLN A 67 -9.98 -1.25 -4.90
CA GLN A 67 -10.24 -0.62 -6.18
C GLN A 67 -11.70 -0.73 -6.59
N CYS A 68 -12.40 -1.81 -6.19
CA CYS A 68 -13.83 -1.99 -6.45
C CYS A 68 -14.72 -1.01 -5.68
N ALA A 69 -14.27 -0.53 -4.51
CA ALA A 69 -14.99 0.48 -3.74
C ALA A 69 -14.74 1.92 -4.24
N ILE A 70 -13.56 2.18 -4.82
CA ILE A 70 -13.19 3.52 -5.30
C ILE A 70 -13.70 3.77 -6.71
N ASN A 71 -13.50 2.80 -7.59
CA ASN A 71 -13.93 2.87 -8.97
C ASN A 71 -14.75 1.61 -9.25
N SER A 72 -15.77 1.70 -10.09
CA SER A 72 -16.51 0.50 -10.51
C SER A 72 -16.03 0.12 -11.92
N PRO A 73 -14.81 -0.46 -12.08
CA PRO A 73 -14.24 -0.70 -13.40
C PRO A 73 -14.96 -1.82 -14.16
N CYS A 74 -15.74 -2.64 -13.47
CA CYS A 74 -16.48 -3.75 -14.04
C CYS A 74 -17.87 -3.34 -14.50
N ASN A 75 -18.41 -4.08 -15.47
CA ASN A 75 -19.80 -3.89 -15.87
C ASN A 75 -20.73 -4.54 -14.83
N ASN A 76 -21.25 -3.72 -13.91
CA ASN A 76 -22.14 -4.18 -12.84
C ASN A 76 -23.38 -4.96 -13.29
N ALA A 77 -23.79 -4.88 -14.56
CA ALA A 77 -24.90 -5.68 -15.08
C ALA A 77 -24.53 -7.17 -15.27
N THR A 78 -23.27 -7.46 -15.61
CA THR A 78 -22.83 -8.80 -16.05
C THR A 78 -21.65 -9.35 -15.25
N GLU A 79 -21.01 -8.51 -14.44
CA GLU A 79 -19.77 -8.81 -13.73
C GLU A 79 -19.85 -8.42 -12.26
N ASP A 80 -19.17 -9.21 -11.42
CA ASP A 80 -18.83 -8.90 -10.04
C ASP A 80 -17.39 -8.41 -9.98
N CYS A 81 -17.18 -7.30 -9.26
CA CYS A 81 -15.84 -6.77 -8.99
C CYS A 81 -15.27 -7.42 -7.73
N VAL A 82 -14.07 -7.97 -7.83
CA VAL A 82 -13.33 -8.57 -6.72
C VAL A 82 -11.96 -7.90 -6.64
N THR A 83 -11.59 -7.37 -5.49
CA THR A 83 -10.25 -6.82 -5.28
C THR A 83 -9.27 -7.96 -4.96
N ASP A 84 -8.15 -8.02 -5.68
CA ASP A 84 -7.08 -9.00 -5.44
C ASP A 84 -6.43 -8.73 -4.07
N PRO A 85 -6.41 -9.72 -3.15
CA PRO A 85 -5.92 -9.54 -1.80
C PRO A 85 -4.39 -9.40 -1.70
N ASN A 86 -3.64 -9.53 -2.80
CA ASN A 86 -2.18 -9.42 -2.80
C ASN A 86 -1.68 -8.09 -3.34
N ASN A 87 -2.44 -7.45 -4.23
CA ASN A 87 -2.00 -6.25 -4.94
C ASN A 87 -3.08 -5.15 -5.01
N GLY A 88 -4.30 -5.40 -4.53
CA GLY A 88 -5.35 -4.38 -4.46
C GLY A 88 -5.91 -3.99 -5.84
N ILE A 89 -5.64 -4.79 -6.87
CA ILE A 89 -6.14 -4.57 -8.23
C ILE A 89 -7.56 -5.14 -8.34
N ALA A 90 -8.46 -4.40 -9.01
CA ALA A 90 -9.79 -4.88 -9.32
C ALA A 90 -9.76 -5.97 -10.41
N ILE A 91 -10.42 -7.09 -10.12
CA ILE A 91 -10.63 -8.23 -11.02
C ILE A 91 -12.13 -8.34 -11.28
N CYS A 92 -12.52 -8.30 -12.56
CA CYS A 92 -13.91 -8.49 -12.97
C CYS A 92 -14.18 -9.97 -13.26
N THR A 93 -15.18 -10.54 -12.60
CA THR A 93 -15.61 -11.93 -12.77
C THR A 93 -17.03 -11.97 -13.29
N CYS A 94 -17.35 -12.89 -14.21
CA CYS A 94 -18.71 -12.96 -14.75
C CYS A 94 -19.69 -13.43 -13.67
N LYS A 95 -20.83 -12.74 -13.58
CA LYS A 95 -21.96 -13.16 -12.74
C LYS A 95 -22.50 -14.51 -13.19
N LEU A 96 -23.22 -15.19 -12.29
CA LEU A 96 -23.89 -16.45 -12.62
C LEU A 96 -24.78 -16.31 -13.87
N GLY A 97 -24.62 -17.21 -14.84
CA GLY A 97 -25.35 -17.16 -16.12
C GLY A 97 -24.69 -16.26 -17.17
N TYR A 98 -23.52 -15.69 -16.88
CA TYR A 98 -22.69 -15.00 -17.86
C TYR A 98 -21.33 -15.71 -18.00
N GLU A 99 -20.82 -15.77 -19.21
CA GLU A 99 -19.49 -16.31 -19.52
C GLU A 99 -18.78 -15.38 -20.51
N ARG A 100 -17.44 -15.46 -20.51
CA ARG A 100 -16.59 -14.78 -21.48
C ARG A 100 -15.84 -15.83 -22.29
N GLU A 101 -15.80 -15.64 -23.60
CA GLU A 101 -15.05 -16.52 -24.49
C GLU A 101 -13.54 -16.35 -24.29
N ASP A 102 -13.07 -15.13 -24.00
CA ASP A 102 -11.65 -14.79 -23.88
C ASP A 102 -11.40 -13.69 -22.82
N ILE A 103 -10.13 -13.40 -22.47
CA ILE A 103 -9.74 -12.33 -21.51
C ILE A 103 -10.06 -10.90 -21.97
N ILE A 104 -10.38 -10.70 -23.25
CA ILE A 104 -10.55 -9.37 -23.88
C ILE A 104 -12.05 -9.01 -24.04
N ARG A 105 -12.95 -10.00 -23.96
CA ARG A 105 -14.37 -9.81 -24.24
C ARG A 105 -15.16 -9.65 -22.95
N ASN A 106 -16.15 -8.75 -22.96
CA ASN A 106 -17.12 -8.59 -21.88
C ASN A 106 -17.93 -9.87 -21.66
N CYS A 107 -18.37 -10.10 -20.43
CA CYS A 107 -19.25 -11.21 -20.09
C CYS A 107 -20.57 -11.14 -20.89
N LYS A 108 -20.92 -12.25 -21.55
CA LYS A 108 -22.18 -12.41 -22.30
C LYS A 108 -23.05 -13.45 -21.61
N GLY A 109 -24.37 -13.29 -21.69
CA GLY A 109 -25.30 -14.27 -21.15
C GLY A 109 -25.04 -15.64 -21.77
N SER A 110 -24.65 -16.60 -20.94
CA SER A 110 -24.52 -18.01 -21.35
C SER A 110 -25.85 -18.67 -21.05
N ILE A 111 -26.52 -19.13 -22.11
CA ILE A 111 -27.71 -19.98 -21.97
C ILE A 111 -27.18 -21.35 -21.56
N ILE A 112 -26.78 -21.50 -20.29
CA ILE A 112 -26.50 -22.81 -19.73
C ILE A 112 -27.85 -23.53 -19.73
N LYS A 113 -28.09 -24.31 -20.79
CA LYS A 113 -29.20 -25.26 -20.87
C LYS A 113 -28.96 -26.25 -19.73
N LYS A 114 -29.74 -26.08 -18.66
CA LYS A 114 -29.82 -26.99 -17.53
C LYS A 114 -30.38 -28.34 -17.99
#